data_AF-A0A7X4XIB2-F1
#
_entry.id   AF-A0A7X4XIB2-F1
#
_cell.length_a   1.000
_cell.length_b   1.000
_cell.length_c   1.000
_cell.angle_alpha   90.00
_cell.angle_beta   90.00
_cell.angle_gamma   90.00
#
_symmetry.space_group_name_H-M   'P 1'
#
loop_
_entity.id
_entity.type
_entity.pdbx_description
1 polymer ?
#
loop_
_entity_poly.entity_id
_entity_poly.type
_entity_poly.pdbx_seq_one_letter_code
_entity_poly.pdbx_strand_id
1 'polypeptide(L)' 'LDESNGPALYQRACAYARLGAEEQALEDIQRATDISPSLRELIADEPDFESLYGNKRFDALISGNIS' A
#
# COMPACT_ATOMS: atom_id res chain seq x y z
N LEU A 1 2.02 14.42 -13.50
CA LEU A 1 1.55 13.71 -12.29
C LEU A 1 2.80 13.34 -11.52
N ASP A 2 2.93 13.79 -10.28
CA ASP A 2 4.13 13.59 -9.49
C ASP A 2 4.10 12.17 -8.89
N GLU A 3 4.76 11.22 -9.57
CA GLU A 3 4.83 9.81 -9.17
C GLU A 3 5.69 9.57 -7.91
N SER A 4 6.22 10.65 -7.34
CA SER A 4 7.16 10.62 -6.22
C SER A 4 6.58 11.06 -4.88
N ASN A 5 5.26 11.31 -4.79
CA ASN A 5 4.60 11.68 -3.53
C ASN A 5 3.82 10.50 -2.94
N GLY A 6 4.09 10.14 -1.68
CA GLY A 6 3.49 9.00 -0.97
C GLY A 6 1.95 8.91 -1.08
N PRO A 7 1.19 10.00 -0.88
CA PRO A 7 -0.25 10.00 -1.06
C PRO A 7 -0.73 9.72 -2.49
N ALA A 8 0.02 10.13 -3.52
CA ALA A 8 -0.34 9.84 -4.90
C ALA A 8 -0.18 8.33 -5.21
N LEU A 9 0.89 7.72 -4.70
CA LEU A 9 1.13 6.29 -4.79
C LEU A 9 0.07 5.50 -4.01
N TYR A 10 -0.29 5.95 -2.80
CA TYR A 10 -1.41 5.38 -2.04
C TYR A 10 -2.72 5.36 -2.84
N GLN A 11 -3.12 6.51 -3.41
CA GLN A 11 -4.36 6.60 -4.18
C GLN A 11 -4.33 5.71 -5.44
N ARG A 12 -3.17 5.58 -6.08
CA ARG A 12 -2.98 4.69 -7.23
C ARG A 12 -3.04 3.22 -6.82
N ALA A 13 -2.45 2.86 -5.68
CA ALA A 13 -2.56 1.52 -5.12
C ALA A 13 -4.02 1.14 -4.84
N CYS A 14 -4.82 2.03 -4.23
CA CYS A 14 -6.25 1.80 -4.01
C CYS A 14 -6.98 1.50 -5.33
N ALA A 15 -6.68 2.27 -6.38
CA ALA A 15 -7.25 2.02 -7.71
C ALA A 15 -6.85 0.66 -8.29
N TYR A 16 -5.59 0.26 -8.14
CA TYR A 16 -5.13 -1.06 -8.58
C TYR A 16 -5.75 -2.21 -7.80
N ALA A 17 -5.90 -2.08 -6.48
CA ALA A 17 -6.52 -3.09 -5.64
C ALA A 17 -8.00 -3.32 -6.02
N ARG A 18 -8.77 -2.24 -6.24
CA ARG A 18 -10.15 -2.33 -6.75
C ARG A 18 -10.27 -2.97 -8.14
N LEU A 19 -9.22 -2.89 -8.96
CA LEU A 19 -9.15 -3.51 -10.29
C LEU A 19 -8.66 -4.97 -10.25
N GLY A 20 -8.30 -5.50 -9.07
CA GLY A 20 -7.67 -6.82 -8.93
C GLY A 20 -6.23 -6.87 -9.45
N ALA A 21 -5.60 -5.72 -9.67
CA ALA A 21 -4.23 -5.58 -10.14
C ALA A 21 -3.26 -5.64 -8.94
N GLU A 22 -3.21 -6.81 -8.31
CA GLU A 22 -2.53 -7.04 -7.02
C GLU A 22 -1.05 -6.64 -7.03
N GLU A 23 -0.27 -7.06 -8.03
CA GLU A 23 1.17 -6.74 -8.08
C GLU A 23 1.43 -5.23 -8.18
N GLN A 24 0.65 -4.51 -9.00
CA GLN A 24 0.80 -3.06 -9.13
C GLN A 24 0.39 -2.34 -7.84
N ALA A 25 -0.66 -2.82 -7.15
CA ALA A 25 -1.03 -2.29 -5.84
C ALA A 25 0.11 -2.46 -4.82
N LEU A 26 0.71 -3.65 -4.75
CA LEU A 26 1.81 -3.95 -3.82
C LEU A 26 3.08 -3.13 -4.11
N GLU A 27 3.40 -2.89 -5.37
CA GLU A 27 4.52 -2.02 -5.75
C GLU A 27 4.30 -0.57 -5.29
N ASP A 28 3.10 -0.04 -5.48
CA ASP A 28 2.76 1.32 -5.05
C ASP A 28 2.69 1.45 -3.53
N ILE A 29 2.16 0.44 -2.83
CA ILE A 29 2.15 0.38 -1.36
C ILE A 29 3.58 0.41 -0.81
N GLN A 30 4.48 -0.43 -1.37
CA GLN A 30 5.89 -0.43 -0.95
C GLN A 30 6.49 0.96 -1.08
N ARG A 31 6.40 1.57 -2.27
CA ARG A 31 6.95 2.92 -2.52
C ARG A 31 6.32 3.98 -1.64
N ALA A 32 5.00 3.92 -1.42
CA ALA A 32 4.29 4.84 -0.53
C ALA A 32 4.82 4.76 0.91
N THR A 33 5.01 3.54 1.44
CA THR A 33 5.54 3.33 2.80
C THR A 33 7.03 3.61 2.93
N ASP A 34 7.81 3.49 1.85
CA ASP A 34 9.22 3.88 1.81
C ASP A 34 9.38 5.40 1.87
N ILE A 35 8.50 6.13 1.17
CA ILE A 35 8.49 7.61 1.16
C ILE A 35 7.91 8.17 2.46
N SER A 36 6.81 7.59 2.93
CA SER A 36 6.10 8.03 4.13
C SER A 36 5.72 6.83 4.99
N PRO A 37 6.60 6.40 5.91
CA PRO A 37 6.34 5.32 6.86
C PRO A 37 5.01 5.42 7.62
N SER A 38 4.53 6.65 7.87
CA SER A 38 3.25 6.93 8.53
C SER A 38 2.02 6.48 7.73
N LEU A 39 2.17 6.22 6.42
CA LEU A 39 1.07 5.70 5.60
C LEU A 39 0.74 4.24 5.92
N ARG A 40 1.59 3.52 6.67
CA ARG A 40 1.33 2.11 7.03
C ARG A 40 0.01 1.94 7.78
N GLU A 41 -0.26 2.78 8.77
CA GLU A 41 -1.51 2.73 9.53
C GLU A 41 -2.70 3.02 8.62
N LEU A 42 -2.58 4.02 7.75
CA LEU A 42 -3.63 4.35 6.78
C LEU A 42 -3.90 3.19 5.80
N ILE A 43 -2.84 2.55 5.29
CA ILE A 43 -2.94 1.39 4.40
C ILE A 43 -3.53 0.18 5.13
N ALA A 44 -3.21 0.00 6.41
CA ALA A 44 -3.71 -1.11 7.21
C ALA A 44 -5.21 -0.99 7.56
N ASP A 45 -5.79 0.20 7.49
CA ASP A 45 -7.22 0.45 7.74
C ASP A 45 -8.03 0.71 6.45
N GLU A 46 -7.38 0.71 5.28
CA GLU A 46 -8.01 1.05 4.00
C GLU A 46 -8.77 -0.15 3.41
N PRO A 47 -10.11 -0.07 3.28
CA PRO A 47 -10.94 -1.19 2.80
C PRO A 47 -10.63 -1.62 1.37
N ASP A 48 -10.09 -0.75 0.51
CA ASP A 48 -9.72 -1.13 -0.85
C ASP A 48 -8.63 -2.22 -0.88
N PHE A 49 -7.86 -2.38 0.19
CA PHE A 49 -6.83 -3.40 0.32
C PHE A 49 -7.31 -4.69 0.99
N GLU A 50 -8.62 -4.85 1.26
CA GLU A 50 -9.15 -6.07 1.89
C GLU A 50 -8.76 -7.35 1.13
N SER A 51 -8.72 -7.27 -0.20
CA SER A 51 -8.33 -8.38 -1.07
C SER A 51 -6.85 -8.78 -0.95
N LEU A 52 -5.99 -7.93 -0.35
CA LEU A 52 -4.56 -8.13 -0.23
C LEU A 52 -4.15 -8.79 1.11
N TYR A 53 -5.04 -8.85 2.11
CA TYR A 53 -4.71 -9.51 3.38
C TYR A 53 -4.42 -10.99 3.20
N GLY A 54 -3.38 -11.48 3.89
CA GLY A 54 -2.88 -12.85 3.74
C GLY A 54 -1.88 -13.01 2.59
N ASN A 55 -1.71 -11.98 1.74
CA ASN A 55 -0.51 -11.88 0.91
C ASN A 55 0.68 -11.53 1.82
N LYS A 56 1.67 -12.43 1.87
CA LYS A 56 2.85 -12.27 2.74
C LYS A 56 3.61 -10.95 2.53
N ARG A 57 3.61 -10.42 1.30
CA ARG A 57 4.25 -9.13 0.98
C ARG A 57 3.43 -7.98 1.53
N PHE A 58 2.11 -8.02 1.37
CA PHE A 58 1.22 -7.01 1.95
C PHE A 58 1.32 -7.00 3.47
N ASP A 59 1.21 -8.17 4.10
CA ASP A 59 1.30 -8.32 5.55
C ASP A 59 2.63 -7.75 6.09
N ALA A 60 3.75 -8.00 5.40
CA ALA A 60 5.06 -7.44 5.76
C ALA A 60 5.14 -5.90 5.62
N LEU A 61 4.45 -5.33 4.62
CA LEU A 61 4.42 -3.89 4.38
C LEU A 61 3.69 -3.12 5.48
N ILE A 62 2.54 -3.65 5.92
CA ILE A 62 1.71 -3.01 6.96
C ILE A 62 2.17 -3.34 8.38
N SER A 63 2.86 -4.48 8.58
CA SER A 63 3.39 -4.88 9.88
C SER A 63 4.70 -4.19 10.26
N GLY A 64 5.15 -3.19 9.49
CA GLY A 64 6.50 -2.62 9.53
C GLY A 64 7.00 -2.10 10.89
N ASN A 65 7.60 -3.04 11.65
CA ASN A 65 8.53 -2.92 12.78
C ASN A 65 8.07 -2.18 14.04
N ILE A 66 7.36 -2.90 14.91
CA ILE A 66 7.55 -2.76 16.37
C ILE A 66 8.91 -3.39 16.67
N SER A 67 9.95 -2.58 16.94
CA SER A 67 11.10 -3.05 17.73
C SER A 67 10.72 -3.09 19.20
#